data_AF-A0A6M5F786-F1
#
_entry.id   AF-A0A6M5F786-F1
#
_cell.length_a   1.000
_cell.length_b   1.000
_cell.length_c   1.000
_cell.angle_alpha   90.00
_cell.angle_beta   90.00
_cell.angle_gamma   90.00
#
_symmetry.space_group_name_H-M   'P 1'
#
loop_
_entity.id
_entity.type
_entity.pdbx_description
1 polymer ?
#
loop_
_entity_poly.entity_id
_entity_poly.type
_entity_poly.pdbx_seq_one_letter_code
_entity_poly.pdbx_strand_id
1 'polypeptide(L)'
;MNDEQALKLYRLIKDDMDALEKRMNNRFDAVEQQIDDVRGHIDHLYGEQQAREIEESAIGHQLGLHEEWIEQAAPKVGVAYRRAA
;
A
#
# COMPACT_ATOMS: atom_id res chain seq x y z
N MET A 1 14.08 -1.60 59.09
CA MET A 1 14.77 -1.63 57.78
C MET A 1 15.91 -0.65 57.86
N ASN A 2 17.14 -1.03 57.50
CA ASN A 2 18.26 -0.08 57.48
C ASN A 2 18.34 0.62 56.12
N ASP A 3 19.02 1.77 56.06
CA ASP A 3 19.11 2.59 54.85
C ASP A 3 19.74 1.84 53.67
N GLU A 4 20.65 0.89 53.96
CA GLU A 4 21.29 0.06 52.93
C GLU A 4 20.30 -0.90 52.25
N GLN A 5 19.40 -1.51 53.01
CA GLN A 5 18.33 -2.36 52.47
C GLN A 5 17.33 -1.53 51.65
N ALA A 6 17.01 -0.31 52.10
CA ALA A 6 16.17 0.62 51.36
C ALA A 6 16.79 1.00 50.01
N LEU A 7 18.09 1.31 50.01
CA LEU A 7 18.85 1.64 48.80
C LEU A 7 18.95 0.48 47.82
N LYS A 8 19.12 -0.76 48.30
CA LYS A 8 19.14 -1.96 47.46
C LYS A 8 17.79 -2.20 46.78
N LEU A 9 16.70 -2.09 47.54
CA LEU A 9 15.34 -2.18 47.00
C LEU A 9 15.06 -1.10 45.95
N TYR A 10 15.45 0.14 46.23
CA TYR A 10 15.30 1.25 45.29
C TYR A 10 16.03 0.97 43.96
N ARG A 11 17.29 0.51 44.02
CA ARG A 11 18.06 0.18 42.81
C ARG A 11 17.42 -0.94 42.01
N LEU A 12 16.97 -2.00 42.68
CA LEU A 12 16.33 -3.12 42.00
C LEU A 12 15.04 -2.69 41.29
N ILE A 13 14.19 -1.90 41.95
CA ILE A 13 12.97 -1.35 41.34
C ILE A 13 13.32 -0.43 40.16
N LYS A 14 14.36 0.40 40.30
CA LYS A 14 14.81 1.27 39.21
C LYS A 14 15.29 0.46 38.01
N ASP A 15 16.12 -0.55 38.21
CA ASP A 15 16.65 -1.37 37.13
C ASP A 15 15.53 -2.13 36.41
N ASP A 16 14.53 -2.63 37.15
CA ASP A 16 13.35 -3.28 36.58
C ASP A 16 12.50 -2.29 35.75
N MET A 17 12.33 -1.05 36.22
CA MET A 17 11.60 -0.01 35.48
C MET A 17 12.35 0.41 34.21
N ASP A 18 13.66 0.60 34.29
CA ASP A 18 14.50 0.93 33.13
C ASP A 18 14.46 -0.20 32.08
N ALA A 19 14.42 -1.47 32.52
CA ALA A 19 14.29 -2.62 31.64
C ALA A 19 12.89 -2.69 30.99
N LEU A 20 11.83 -2.38 31.75
CA LEU A 20 10.47 -2.32 31.25
C LEU A 20 10.31 -1.22 30.20
N GLU A 21 10.81 -0.02 30.48
CA GLU A 21 10.78 1.12 29.57
C GLU A 21 11.47 0.78 28.25
N LYS A 22 12.68 0.23 28.29
CA LYS A 22 13.39 -0.22 27.08
C LYS A 22 12.60 -1.25 26.29
N ARG A 23 12.00 -2.23 26.97
CA ARG A 23 11.19 -3.26 26.31
C ARG A 23 9.94 -2.65 25.66
N MET A 24 9.32 -1.66 26.29
CA MET A 24 8.17 -0.96 25.74
C MET A 24 8.56 -0.14 24.50
N ASN A 25 9.63 0.66 24.59
CA ASN A 25 10.12 1.45 23.46
C ASN A 25 10.44 0.56 22.26
N ASN A 26 11.20 -0.52 22.45
CA ASN A 26 11.51 -1.46 21.36
C ASN A 26 10.25 -2.07 20.72
N ARG A 27 9.19 -2.30 21.50
CA ARG A 27 7.92 -2.81 20.96
C ARG A 27 7.16 -1.74 20.19
N PHE A 28 7.18 -0.50 20.66
CA PHE A 28 6.56 0.61 19.94
C PHE A 28 7.30 0.90 18.63
N ASP A 29 8.63 0.96 18.65
CA ASP A 29 9.45 1.14 17.44
C ASP A 29 9.17 0.05 16.41
N ALA A 30 9.08 -1.22 16.85
CA ALA A 30 8.76 -2.33 15.95
C ALA A 30 7.35 -2.25 15.35
N VAL A 31 6.38 -1.76 16.12
CA VAL A 31 5.00 -1.57 15.63
C VAL A 31 4.94 -0.39 14.67
N GLU A 32 5.63 0.72 14.97
CA GLU A 32 5.73 1.88 14.08
C GLU A 32 6.32 1.48 12.72
N GLN A 33 7.39 0.70 12.72
CA GLN A 33 7.98 0.19 11.49
C GLN A 33 7.03 -0.70 10.69
N GLN A 34 6.26 -1.58 11.35
CA GLN A 34 5.26 -2.42 10.66
C GLN A 34 4.13 -1.59 10.06
N ILE A 35 3.71 -0.52 10.73
CA ILE A 35 2.68 0.39 10.22
C ILE A 35 3.21 1.13 8.99
N ASP A 36 4.45 1.61 9.02
CA ASP A 36 5.08 2.28 7.89
C ASP A 36 5.24 1.35 6.68
N ASP A 37 5.64 0.10 6.91
CA ASP A 37 5.74 -0.92 5.85
C ASP A 37 4.38 -1.19 5.19
N VAL A 38 3.33 -1.37 6.01
CA VAL A 38 1.96 -1.59 5.50
C VAL A 38 1.46 -0.38 4.72
N ARG A 39 1.72 0.83 5.22
CA ARG A 39 1.35 2.07 4.54
C ARG A 39 2.05 2.20 3.19
N GLY A 40 3.36 1.95 3.15
CA GLY A 40 4.13 1.96 1.91
C GLY A 40 3.62 0.93 0.89
N HIS A 41 3.20 -0.24 1.35
CA HIS A 41 2.61 -1.26 0.49
C HIS A 41 1.26 -0.82 -0.10
N ILE A 42 0.40 -0.19 0.72
CA ILE A 42 -0.89 0.36 0.26
C ILE A 42 -0.67 1.47 -0.77
N ASP A 43 0.25 2.41 -0.51
CA ASP A 43 0.57 3.50 -1.43
C ASP A 43 1.07 2.96 -2.78
N HIS A 44 1.89 1.91 -2.76
CA HIS A 44 2.36 1.23 -3.96
C HIS A 44 1.20 0.58 -4.75
N LEU A 45 0.36 -0.21 -4.09
CA LEU A 45 -0.79 -0.86 -4.73
C LEU A 45 -1.76 0.15 -5.34
N TYR A 46 -1.99 1.27 -4.65
CA TYR A 46 -2.84 2.35 -5.15
C TYR A 46 -2.24 3.00 -6.40
N GLY A 47 -0.92 3.25 -6.40
CA GLY A 47 -0.21 3.74 -7.58
C GLY A 47 -0.30 2.79 -8.78
N GLU A 48 -0.13 1.49 -8.57
CA GLU A 48 -0.30 0.49 -9.63
C GLU A 48 -1.75 0.43 -10.15
N GLN A 49 -2.73 0.52 -9.26
CA GLN A 49 -4.13 0.55 -9.67
C GLN A 49 -4.43 1.78 -10.53
N GLN A 50 -3.96 2.96 -10.11
CA GLN A 50 -4.13 4.18 -10.89
C GLN A 50 -3.48 4.07 -12.28
N ALA A 51 -2.28 3.49 -12.36
CA ALA A 51 -1.63 3.24 -13.64
C ALA A 51 -2.46 2.31 -14.54
N ARG A 52 -2.98 1.21 -13.99
CA ARG A 52 -3.88 0.29 -14.72
C ARG A 52 -5.14 0.98 -15.22
N GLU A 53 -5.79 1.81 -14.41
CA GLU A 53 -7.01 2.54 -14.82
C GLU A 53 -6.72 3.51 -15.98
N ILE A 54 -5.55 4.16 -15.98
CA ILE A 54 -5.12 5.01 -17.09
C ILE A 54 -4.87 4.18 -18.36
N GLU A 55 -4.19 3.05 -18.25
CA GLU A 55 -3.94 2.14 -19.37
C GLU A 55 -5.24 1.56 -19.94
N GLU A 56 -6.16 1.10 -19.10
CA GLU A 56 -7.47 0.60 -19.50
C GLU A 56 -8.29 1.65 -20.23
N SER A 57 -8.29 2.90 -19.73
CA SER A 57 -8.96 4.03 -20.39
C SER A 57 -8.34 4.33 -21.76
N ALA A 58 -7.01 4.33 -21.86
CA ALA A 58 -6.31 4.55 -23.13
C ALA A 58 -6.61 3.43 -24.14
N ILE A 59 -6.61 2.17 -23.70
CA ILE A 59 -6.96 1.02 -24.54
C ILE A 59 -8.42 1.11 -24.99
N GLY A 60 -9.34 1.41 -24.08
CA GLY A 60 -10.76 1.59 -24.41
C GLY A 60 -10.98 2.69 -25.46
N HIS A 61 -10.27 3.82 -25.34
CA HIS A 61 -10.32 4.88 -26.33
C HIS A 61 -9.79 4.44 -27.70
N GLN A 62 -8.64 3.76 -27.75
CA GLN A 62 -8.07 3.24 -29.00
C GLN A 62 -9.00 2.21 -29.64
N LEU A 63 -9.58 1.30 -28.87
CA LEU A 63 -10.55 0.33 -29.37
C LEU A 63 -11.76 1.04 -29.99
N GLY A 64 -12.28 2.09 -29.35
CA GLY A 64 -13.36 2.90 -29.91
C GLY A 64 -13.01 3.53 -31.26
N LEU A 65 -11.82 4.14 -31.38
CA LEU A 65 -11.35 4.70 -32.65
C LEU A 65 -11.20 3.63 -33.73
N HIS A 66 -10.69 2.44 -33.37
CA HIS A 66 -10.55 1.32 -34.29
C HIS A 66 -11.92 0.81 -34.76
N GLU A 67 -12.91 0.69 -33.86
CA GLU A 67 -14.28 0.33 -34.23
C GLU A 67 -14.88 1.32 -35.23
N GLU A 68 -14.74 2.62 -34.97
CA GLU A 68 -15.21 3.67 -35.88
C GLU A 68 -14.53 3.60 -37.26
N TRP A 69 -13.22 3.39 -37.29
CA TRP A 69 -12.47 3.23 -38.54
C TRP A 69 -12.96 2.02 -39.34
N ILE A 70 -13.18 0.89 -38.67
CA ILE A 70 -13.66 -0.34 -39.30
C ILE A 70 -15.09 -0.14 -39.82
N GLU A 71 -15.98 0.49 -39.04
CA GLU A 71 -17.35 0.80 -39.45
C GLU A 71 -17.38 1.63 -40.73
N GLN A 72 -16.50 2.63 -40.84
CA GLN A 72 -16.39 3.47 -42.03
C GLN A 72 -15.71 2.78 -43.22
N ALA A 73 -14.77 1.87 -42.96
CA ALA A 73 -13.98 1.22 -44.00
C ALA A 73 -14.67 -0.02 -44.60
N ALA A 74 -15.36 -0.82 -43.79
CA ALA A 74 -15.93 -2.10 -44.24
C ALA A 74 -16.86 -1.95 -45.47
N PRO A 75 -17.79 -0.98 -45.51
CA PRO A 75 -18.66 -0.80 -46.68
C PRO A 75 -17.87 -0.45 -47.96
N LYS A 76 -16.77 0.29 -47.82
CA LYS A 76 -15.94 0.73 -48.96
C LYS A 76 -15.19 -0.44 -49.62
N VAL A 77 -14.95 -1.52 -48.88
CA VAL A 77 -14.32 -2.75 -49.37
C VAL A 77 -15.33 -3.88 -49.62
N GLY A 78 -16.64 -3.58 -49.59
CA GLY A 78 -17.70 -4.54 -49.87
C GLY A 78 -17.98 -5.53 -48.74
N VAL A 79 -17.51 -5.24 -47.52
CA VAL A 79 -17.75 -6.06 -46.33
C VAL A 79 -18.82 -5.40 -45.46
N ALA A 80 -19.84 -6.15 -45.05
CA ALA A 80 -20.83 -5.65 -44.10
C ALA A 80 -20.21 -5.57 -42.69
N TYR A 81 -20.20 -4.39 -42.09
CA TYR A 81 -19.82 -4.23 -40.69
C TYR A 81 -20.94 -4.75 -39.78
N ARG A 82 -20.56 -5.47 -38.73
CA ARG A 82 -21.47 -5.89 -37.67
C ARG A 82 -20.73 -5.76 -36.35
N ARG A 83 -21.19 -4.86 -35.49
CA ARG A 83 -20.59 -4.63 -34.17
C ARG A 83 -20.68 -5.92 -33.35
N ALA A 84 -19.60 -6.27 -32.66
CA ALA A 84 -19.65 -7.35 -31.67
C ALA A 84 -20.57 -6.91 -30.52
N ALA A 85 -21.44 -7.83 -30.07
CA ALA A 85 -22.37 -7.61 -28.97
C ALA A 85 -21.69 -7.76 -27.61
#